data_AF-A0A970KKT6-F1
#
_entry.id   AF-A0A970KKT6-F1
#
_cell.length_a   1.000
_cell.length_b   1.000
_cell.length_c   1.000
_cell.angle_alpha   90.00
_cell.angle_beta   90.00
_cell.angle_gamma   90.00
#
_symmetry.space_group_name_H-M   'P 1'
#
loop_
_entity.id
_entity.type
_entity.pdbx_description
1 polymer ?
#
loop_
_entity_poly.entity_id
_entity_poly.type
_entity_poly.pdbx_seq_one_letter_code
_entity_poly.pdbx_strand_id
1 'polypeptide(L)'
;MRKVKKTLNALRIENCPKIEDFSVLGELENLELLELTGNNVLPNLDFLKSMKNLKTFIFSMNVLDGDLNPCLNLSYVYSGKDRKHFNLKDKDLPKSKYVRGEENIEDWRRLE
;
A
#
# COMPACT_ATOMS: atom_id res chain seq x y z
N MET A 1 -7.42 18.42 -2.24
CA MET A 1 -7.36 17.16 -1.44
C MET A 1 -8.34 17.06 -0.27
N ARG A 2 -8.82 18.16 0.33
CA ARG A 2 -9.68 18.11 1.55
C ARG A 2 -10.86 17.12 1.51
N LYS A 3 -11.52 16.92 0.38
CA LYS A 3 -12.63 15.95 0.26
C LYS A 3 -12.16 14.50 0.18
N VAL A 4 -11.17 14.20 -0.68
CA VAL A 4 -10.73 12.82 -0.96
C VAL A 4 -10.02 12.17 0.23
N LYS A 5 -9.30 12.97 1.03
CA LYS A 5 -8.55 12.55 2.23
C LYS A 5 -9.35 11.61 3.15
N LYS A 6 -10.65 11.88 3.30
CA LYS A 6 -11.56 11.22 4.23
C LYS A 6 -12.59 10.32 3.55
N THR A 7 -12.47 10.09 2.25
CA THR A 7 -13.48 9.31 1.50
C THR A 7 -12.87 8.16 0.72
N LEU A 8 -11.57 8.19 0.45
CA LEU A 8 -10.90 7.15 -0.31
C LEU A 8 -10.55 5.97 0.61
N ASN A 9 -11.11 4.79 0.31
CA ASN A 9 -10.85 3.55 1.05
C ASN A 9 -9.89 2.61 0.31
N ALA A 10 -9.85 2.68 -1.02
CA ALA A 10 -8.95 1.88 -1.84
C ALA A 10 -8.27 2.75 -2.90
N LEU A 11 -6.96 2.60 -3.06
CA LEU A 11 -6.16 3.28 -4.08
C LEU A 11 -5.21 2.27 -4.72
N ARG A 12 -5.29 2.17 -6.06
CA ARG A 12 -4.35 1.41 -6.88
C ARG A 12 -3.66 2.35 -7.84
N ILE A 13 -2.33 2.36 -7.83
CA ILE A 13 -1.49 3.09 -8.78
C ILE A 13 -0.61 2.06 -9.48
N GLU A 14 -0.92 1.82 -10.74
CA GLU A 14 -0.28 0.78 -11.54
C GLU A 14 0.38 1.38 -12.77
N ASN A 15 1.64 1.02 -13.01
CA ASN A 15 2.40 1.39 -14.21
C ASN A 15 2.38 2.90 -14.53
N CYS A 16 2.55 3.73 -13.50
CA CYS A 16 2.60 5.19 -13.60
C CYS A 16 4.04 5.74 -13.44
N PRO A 17 4.94 5.57 -14.43
CA PRO A 17 6.37 5.90 -14.29
C PRO A 17 6.66 7.39 -14.13
N LYS A 18 5.70 8.27 -14.44
CA LYS A 18 5.84 9.72 -14.32
C LYS A 18 5.50 10.27 -12.92
N ILE A 19 5.03 9.43 -12.01
CA ILE A 19 4.80 9.82 -10.62
C ILE A 19 6.13 9.75 -9.88
N GLU A 20 6.62 10.90 -9.44
CA GLU A 20 7.90 11.01 -8.73
C GLU A 20 7.71 11.21 -7.23
N ASP A 21 6.54 11.70 -6.81
CA ASP A 21 6.23 12.01 -5.42
C ASP A 21 5.00 11.24 -4.92
N PHE A 22 5.21 10.47 -3.86
CA PHE A 22 4.18 9.68 -3.16
C PHE A 22 3.94 10.18 -1.73
N SER A 23 4.52 11.32 -1.34
CA SER A 23 4.44 11.87 0.02
C SER A 23 2.99 12.07 0.49
N VAL A 24 2.10 12.40 -0.43
CA VAL A 24 0.66 12.60 -0.18
C VAL A 24 -0.05 11.35 0.36
N LEU A 25 0.47 10.14 0.12
CA LEU A 25 -0.21 8.90 0.53
C LEU A 25 -0.45 8.84 2.03
N GLY A 26 0.49 9.35 2.83
CA GLY A 26 0.36 9.42 4.29
C GLY A 26 -0.79 10.31 4.78
N GLU A 27 -1.33 11.18 3.92
CA GLU A 27 -2.47 12.02 4.27
C GLU A 27 -3.82 11.29 4.16
N LEU A 28 -3.91 10.15 3.48
CA LEU A 28 -5.18 9.46 3.21
C LEU A 28 -5.71 8.71 4.44
N GLU A 29 -6.41 9.43 5.31
CA GLU A 29 -6.86 8.98 6.64
C GLU A 29 -7.71 7.70 6.63
N ASN A 30 -8.56 7.51 5.61
CA ASN A 30 -9.51 6.39 5.55
C ASN A 30 -9.07 5.25 4.62
N LEU A 31 -7.84 5.30 4.09
CA LEU A 31 -7.39 4.29 3.16
C LEU A 31 -7.18 2.95 3.87
N GLU A 32 -7.83 1.90 3.38
CA GLU A 32 -7.74 0.52 3.88
C GLU A 32 -6.93 -0.38 2.94
N LEU A 33 -6.94 -0.10 1.63
CA LEU A 33 -6.14 -0.77 0.61
C LEU A 33 -5.28 0.24 -0.15
N LEU A 34 -3.97 -0.05 -0.22
CA LEU A 34 -3.01 0.64 -1.08
C LEU A 34 -2.29 -0.37 -1.96
N GLU A 35 -2.29 -0.13 -3.26
CA GLU A 35 -1.52 -0.91 -4.23
C GLU A 35 -0.61 -0.01 -5.06
N LEU A 36 0.69 -0.30 -5.05
CA LEU A 36 1.73 0.44 -5.76
C LEU A 36 2.55 -0.51 -6.63
N THR A 37 2.23 -0.60 -7.92
CA THR A 37 2.92 -1.49 -8.86
C THR A 37 3.51 -0.70 -10.02
N GLY A 38 4.71 -1.10 -10.46
CA GLY A 38 5.41 -0.44 -11.55
C GLY A 38 6.93 -0.47 -11.39
N ASN A 39 7.58 0.48 -12.06
CA ASN A 39 9.04 0.60 -12.10
C ASN A 39 9.57 1.82 -11.32
N ASN A 40 8.71 2.53 -10.60
CA ASN A 40 9.10 3.63 -9.72
C ASN A 40 9.89 3.11 -8.51
N VAL A 41 10.57 4.04 -7.84
CA VAL A 41 11.36 3.77 -6.63
C VAL A 41 10.77 4.61 -5.50
N LEU A 42 10.44 3.96 -4.39
CA LEU A 42 10.08 4.60 -3.14
C LEU A 42 11.36 4.80 -2.32
N PRO A 43 11.61 5.99 -1.74
CA PRO A 43 12.78 6.19 -0.88
C PRO A 43 12.72 5.30 0.37
N ASN A 44 11.54 5.16 0.97
CA ASN A 44 11.24 4.34 2.14
C ASN A 44 9.72 4.05 2.22
N LEU A 45 9.30 3.34 3.27
CA LEU A 45 7.89 3.04 3.58
C LEU A 45 7.37 3.76 4.83
N ASP A 46 8.00 4.86 5.26
CA ASP A 46 7.64 5.53 6.53
C ASP A 46 6.23 6.11 6.53
N PHE A 47 5.69 6.46 5.35
CA PHE A 47 4.32 6.97 5.23
C PHE A 47 3.28 5.98 5.80
N LEU A 48 3.55 4.67 5.79
CA LEU A 48 2.68 3.65 6.37
C LEU A 48 2.42 3.89 7.88
N LYS A 49 3.38 4.49 8.60
CA LYS A 49 3.24 4.80 10.04
C LYS A 49 2.12 5.80 10.32
N SER A 50 1.77 6.64 9.33
CA SER A 50 0.69 7.63 9.45
C SER A 50 -0.68 7.10 9.04
N MET A 51 -0.74 6.00 8.29
CA MET A 51 -1.96 5.46 7.69
C MET A 51 -2.67 4.47 8.62
N LYS A 52 -3.30 4.99 9.68
CA LYS A 52 -3.85 4.20 10.79
C LYS A 52 -4.94 3.18 10.40
N ASN A 53 -5.65 3.43 9.30
CA ASN A 53 -6.72 2.55 8.82
C ASN A 53 -6.25 1.54 7.77
N LEU A 54 -5.01 1.64 7.29
CA LEU A 54 -4.50 0.76 6.25
C LEU A 54 -4.43 -0.68 6.76
N LYS A 55 -5.00 -1.62 5.99
CA LYS A 55 -5.05 -3.05 6.30
C LYS A 55 -4.28 -3.86 5.29
N THR A 56 -4.41 -3.50 4.02
CA THR A 56 -3.80 -4.20 2.89
C THR A 56 -2.81 -3.29 2.18
N PHE A 57 -1.57 -3.77 2.05
CA PHE A 57 -0.57 -3.10 1.22
C PHE A 57 0.01 -4.07 0.21
N ILE A 58 -0.11 -3.72 -1.07
CA ILE A 58 0.45 -4.50 -2.17
C ILE A 58 1.47 -3.63 -2.89
N PHE A 59 2.66 -4.15 -3.14
CA PHE A 59 3.65 -3.40 -3.90
C PHE A 59 4.59 -4.29 -4.71
N SER A 60 5.06 -3.76 -5.83
CA SER A 60 6.17 -4.33 -6.61
C SER A 60 7.26 -3.31 -6.96
N MET A 61 7.05 -2.05 -6.55
CA MET A 61 8.04 -0.97 -6.65
C MET A 61 9.26 -1.27 -5.77
N ASN A 62 10.41 -0.71 -6.14
CA ASN A 62 11.61 -0.84 -5.32
C ASN A 62 11.53 0.09 -4.11
N VAL A 63 11.92 -0.39 -2.92
CA VAL A 63 12.12 0.45 -1.73
C VAL A 63 13.61 0.66 -1.54
N LEU A 64 14.08 1.89 -1.61
CA LEU A 64 15.51 2.19 -1.74
C LEU A 64 16.32 1.81 -0.49
N ASP A 65 15.81 2.13 0.70
CA ASP A 65 16.46 1.75 1.96
C ASP A 65 16.31 0.26 2.32
N GLY A 66 15.38 -0.43 1.65
CA GLY A 66 15.10 -1.85 1.85
C GLY A 66 14.45 -2.19 3.20
N ASP A 67 13.96 -1.20 3.96
CA ASP A 67 13.30 -1.46 5.24
C ASP A 67 11.80 -1.73 5.03
N LEU A 68 11.42 -2.99 5.23
CA LEU A 68 10.03 -3.44 5.19
C LEU A 68 9.40 -3.58 6.59
N ASN A 69 10.10 -3.24 7.68
CA ASN A 69 9.51 -3.27 9.02
C ASN A 69 8.22 -2.44 9.17
N PRO A 70 8.04 -1.29 8.49
CA PRO A 70 6.77 -0.55 8.52
C PRO A 70 5.54 -1.38 8.14
N CYS A 71 5.73 -2.46 7.37
CA CYS A 71 4.66 -3.38 6.94
C CYS A 71 4.15 -4.32 8.05
N LEU A 72 4.92 -4.55 9.12
CA LEU A 72 4.62 -5.59 10.12
C LEU A 72 3.36 -5.32 10.95
N ASN A 73 2.88 -4.07 10.99
CA ASN A 73 1.66 -3.69 11.69
C ASN A 73 0.39 -3.82 10.84
N LEU A 74 0.52 -4.21 9.56
CA LEU A 74 -0.61 -4.36 8.64
C LEU A 74 -1.22 -5.78 8.72
N SER A 75 -2.47 -5.91 8.26
CA SER A 75 -3.18 -7.20 8.27
C SER A 75 -2.67 -8.13 7.17
N TYR A 76 -2.50 -7.58 5.97
CA TYR A 76 -2.05 -8.32 4.80
C TYR A 76 -1.09 -7.47 3.98
N VAL A 77 0.06 -8.04 3.63
CA VAL A 77 1.04 -7.38 2.78
C VAL A 77 1.50 -8.34 1.71
N TYR A 78 1.59 -7.88 0.47
CA TYR A 78 2.18 -8.63 -0.64
C TYR A 78 3.29 -7.83 -1.31
N SER A 79 4.50 -8.38 -1.30
CA SER A 79 5.67 -7.91 -2.04
C SER A 79 5.81 -8.75 -3.30
N GLY A 80 5.46 -8.17 -4.45
CA GLY A 80 5.57 -8.85 -5.74
C GLY A 80 7.01 -9.09 -6.22
N LYS A 81 8.01 -8.47 -5.56
CA LYS A 81 9.43 -8.61 -5.90
C LYS A 81 10.30 -8.63 -4.65
N ASP A 82 10.82 -9.80 -4.31
CA ASP A 82 11.82 -9.96 -3.25
C ASP A 82 13.19 -9.46 -3.70
N ARG A 83 13.47 -8.18 -3.44
CA ARG A 83 14.78 -7.59 -3.73
C ARG A 83 15.83 -8.10 -2.75
N LYS A 84 17.07 -8.23 -3.21
CA LYS A 84 18.18 -8.76 -2.40
C LYS A 84 18.40 -7.94 -1.12
N HIS A 85 18.37 -6.61 -1.23
CA HIS A 85 18.63 -5.68 -0.12
C HIS A 85 17.45 -5.48 0.83
N PHE A 86 16.27 -6.02 0.54
CA PHE A 86 15.15 -5.96 1.49
C PHE A 86 15.47 -6.78 2.74
N ASN A 87 15.23 -6.19 3.91
CA ASN A 87 15.45 -6.83 5.21
C ASN A 87 14.45 -7.96 5.52
N LEU A 88 13.27 -7.94 4.91
CA LEU A 88 12.25 -9.00 4.95
C LEU A 88 11.93 -9.49 3.54
N LYS A 89 11.43 -10.72 3.41
CA LYS A 89 10.89 -11.27 2.16
C LYS A 89 9.38 -11.40 2.25
N ASP A 90 8.71 -11.58 1.12
CA ASP A 90 7.24 -11.67 1.07
C ASP A 90 6.66 -12.70 2.05
N LYS A 91 7.34 -13.83 2.20
CA LYS A 91 6.98 -14.91 3.14
C LYS A 91 7.02 -14.50 4.62
N ASP A 92 7.80 -13.48 4.96
CA ASP A 92 8.00 -13.00 6.33
C ASP A 92 6.98 -11.89 6.69
N LEU A 93 6.22 -11.41 5.70
CA LEU A 93 5.25 -10.33 5.88
C LEU A 93 3.89 -10.86 6.35
N PRO A 94 3.05 -10.03 7.01
CA PRO A 94 1.73 -10.45 7.47
C PRO A 94 0.82 -10.94 6.33
N LYS A 95 0.17 -12.10 6.52
CA LYS A 95 -0.75 -12.72 5.55
C LYS A 95 -2.12 -13.05 6.15
N SER A 96 -2.60 -12.27 7.14
CA SER A 96 -3.76 -12.64 7.95
C SER A 96 -5.10 -12.50 7.21
N LYS A 97 -5.63 -11.27 7.07
CA LYS A 97 -6.87 -10.98 6.34
C LYS A 97 -6.63 -9.95 5.25
N TYR A 98 -6.98 -10.33 4.02
CA TYR A 98 -7.05 -9.42 2.90
C TYR A 98 -8.31 -8.54 3.00
N VAL A 99 -8.12 -7.22 2.96
CA VAL A 99 -9.17 -6.19 2.98
C VAL A 99 -9.11 -5.41 1.67
N ARG A 100 -10.23 -5.30 0.96
CA ARG A 100 -10.34 -4.66 -0.36
C ARG A 100 -10.59 -3.15 -0.29
N GLY A 101 -11.08 -2.64 0.84
CA GLY A 101 -11.50 -1.25 0.99
C GLY A 101 -12.87 -0.96 0.36
N GLU A 102 -13.65 -2.00 0.09
CA GLU A 102 -14.99 -1.95 -0.54
C GLU A 102 -15.99 -2.88 0.14
N GLU A 103 -15.68 -3.33 1.36
CA GLU A 103 -16.51 -4.22 2.17
C GLU A 103 -17.87 -3.59 2.50
N ASN A 104 -17.93 -2.26 2.58
CA ASN A 104 -19.17 -1.50 2.78
C ASN A 104 -19.98 -1.30 1.48
N ILE A 105 -19.47 -1.76 0.35
CA ILE A 105 -20.14 -1.73 -0.95
C ILE A 105 -20.80 -3.09 -1.15
N GLU A 106 -22.07 -3.07 -1.58
CA GLU A 106 -22.82 -4.28 -1.95
C GLU A 106 -22.08 -5.05 -3.05
N ASP A 107 -22.03 -6.38 -2.96
CA ASP A 107 -21.19 -7.22 -3.81
C ASP A 107 -21.40 -6.94 -5.31
N TRP A 108 -22.65 -6.77 -5.76
CA TRP A 108 -22.99 -6.49 -7.15
C TRP A 108 -22.53 -5.11 -7.67
N ARG A 109 -22.08 -4.22 -6.77
CA ARG A 109 -21.56 -2.88 -7.10
C ARG A 109 -20.03 -2.81 -7.06
N ARG A 110 -19.35 -3.89 -6.64
CA ARG A 110 -17.89 -3.95 -6.65
C ARG A 110 -17.40 -4.09 -8.08
N LEU A 111 -16.31 -3.40 -8.40
CA LEU A 111 -15.63 -3.55 -9.68
C LEU A 111 -14.68 -4.73 -9.53
N GLU A 112 -15.03 -5.87 -10.14
CA GLU A 112 -14.17 -7.05 -10.22
C GLU A 112 -12.97 -6.84 -11.15
#